data_AF-A0A1F9V0U1-F1
#
_entry.id   AF-A0A1F9V0U1-F1
#
_cell.length_a   1.000
_cell.length_b   1.000
_cell.length_c   1.000
_cell.angle_alpha   90.00
_cell.angle_beta   90.00
_cell.angle_gamma   90.00
#
_symmetry.space_group_name_H-M   'P 1'
#
loop_
_entity.id
_entity.type
_entity.pdbx_description
1 polymer ?
#
loop_
_entity_poly.entity_id
_entity_poly.type
_entity_poly.pdbx_seq_one_letter_code
_entity_poly.pdbx_strand_id
1 'polypeptide(L)'
;MTTDVLIPVRPEDLPRDRKVLGLSLIERLEKPARRNGFRAEVISRGGAPGGAPGVFAVVFPRLVLSASGWKKLALAVPGPETALFAGGTDAVALVRTEKKDRVLEALSRCRGPEDWKRDIGSFLTLEAMTLDEKDWAPAAAESDVPFLERWLLRGLVKDTEGFMSKHLERKISLFVTSRLAGLPVSPNAMTLISAGIGLAGAALFLGSGVLLHAAGALLFWLHSVLDGCDGEIARLKFLESRLGGILDFWSDNAVHAAVFSAIAWGLYSRTGSAQALAAGALAVAGTLGSAGWVYAATMAGRDGSGPLFTSATGPAAEGKSGLEKAADFLARRDFIYLVIGLAVFGRIEWFLYLGALGAPAYLAALLLFSRAEKGTCERVRAGTSS
;
A
#
# COMPACT_ATOMS: atom_id res chain seq x y z
N MET A 1 -13.17 20.61 12.99
CA MET A 1 -12.12 21.65 12.98
C MET A 1 -10.88 21.03 12.37
N THR A 2 -10.35 21.59 11.29
CA THR A 2 -9.10 21.11 10.67
C THR A 2 -7.94 21.57 11.54
N THR A 3 -7.07 20.65 11.97
CA THR A 3 -5.89 20.98 12.78
C THR A 3 -4.75 21.40 11.86
N ASP A 4 -4.08 22.51 12.15
CA ASP A 4 -2.91 22.95 11.38
C ASP A 4 -1.66 22.17 11.82
N VAL A 5 -0.79 21.84 10.87
CA VAL A 5 0.55 21.28 11.10
C VAL A 5 1.57 22.29 10.61
N LEU A 6 2.35 22.83 11.53
CA LEU A 6 3.40 23.79 11.28
C LEU A 6 4.73 23.05 11.13
N ILE A 7 5.40 23.22 10.00
CA ILE A 7 6.70 22.61 9.70
C ILE A 7 7.74 23.74 9.68
N PRO A 8 8.46 23.99 10.78
CA PRO A 8 9.48 25.03 10.83
C PRO A 8 10.69 24.58 9.99
N VAL A 9 10.97 25.32 8.93
CA VAL A 9 12.03 24.99 7.98
C VAL A 9 13.17 26.00 8.09
N ARG A 10 14.40 25.47 8.15
CA ARG A 10 15.63 26.27 8.30
C ARG A 10 16.64 25.94 7.22
N PRO A 11 17.48 26.92 6.82
CA PRO A 11 18.60 26.65 5.93
C PRO A 11 19.56 25.58 6.47
N GLU A 12 19.73 25.50 7.80
CA GLU A 12 20.62 24.56 8.47
C GLU A 12 20.02 23.15 8.65
N ASP A 13 18.68 23.04 8.76
CA ASP A 13 17.96 21.76 8.86
C ASP A 13 17.71 21.11 7.48
N LEU A 14 18.03 21.84 6.40
CA LEU A 14 17.88 21.37 5.04
C LEU A 14 19.24 21.34 4.35
N PRO A 15 19.84 20.16 4.13
CA PRO A 15 20.60 19.97 2.91
C PRO A 15 19.57 20.13 1.78
N ARG A 16 19.42 21.35 1.27
CA ARG A 16 18.49 21.65 0.17
C ARG A 16 18.81 20.66 -0.95
N ASP A 17 17.80 19.84 -1.32
CA ASP A 17 17.85 18.75 -2.30
C ASP A 17 18.13 17.32 -1.80
N ARG A 18 18.21 17.08 -0.48
CA ARG A 18 18.26 15.70 0.02
C ARG A 18 16.92 14.98 -0.15
N LYS A 19 16.85 14.12 -1.16
CA LYS A 19 15.72 13.20 -1.39
C LYS A 19 15.99 11.86 -0.73
N VAL A 20 15.07 11.42 0.11
CA VAL A 20 15.02 10.04 0.62
C VAL A 20 14.00 9.32 -0.23
N LEU A 21 14.41 8.30 -1.00
CA LEU A 21 13.52 7.53 -1.88
C LEU A 21 12.60 8.43 -2.75
N GLY A 22 13.18 9.45 -3.38
CA GLY A 22 12.51 10.32 -4.35
C GLY A 22 11.73 11.52 -3.80
N LEU A 23 11.55 11.64 -2.48
CA LEU A 23 10.89 12.79 -1.84
C LEU A 23 11.84 13.51 -0.88
N SER A 24 11.75 14.84 -0.82
CA SER A 24 12.41 15.63 0.22
C SER A 24 11.82 15.34 1.61
N LEU A 25 12.58 15.64 2.67
CA LEU A 25 12.06 15.49 4.04
C LEU A 25 10.81 16.33 4.30
N ILE A 26 10.72 17.53 3.72
CA ILE A 26 9.53 18.39 3.83
C ILE A 26 8.32 17.69 3.19
N GLU A 27 8.46 17.18 1.97
CA GLU A 27 7.37 16.44 1.31
C GLU A 27 6.96 15.20 2.10
N ARG A 28 7.91 14.54 2.78
CA ARG A 28 7.65 13.39 3.65
C ARG A 28 6.95 13.73 4.96
N LEU A 29 6.83 15.01 5.31
CA LEU A 29 5.99 15.48 6.42
C LEU A 29 4.66 16.05 5.89
N GLU A 30 4.71 16.86 4.85
CA GLU A 30 3.57 17.57 4.29
C GLU A 30 2.51 16.64 3.69
N LYS A 31 2.93 15.72 2.80
CA LYS A 31 2.00 14.81 2.10
C LYS A 31 1.23 13.90 3.08
N PRO A 32 1.88 13.21 4.05
CA PRO A 32 1.13 12.40 5.01
C PRO A 32 0.32 13.24 6.01
N ALA A 33 0.76 14.44 6.39
CA ALA A 33 -0.05 15.35 7.21
C ALA A 33 -1.38 15.67 6.51
N ARG A 34 -1.33 16.11 5.24
CA ARG A 34 -2.51 16.39 4.43
C ARG A 34 -3.43 15.17 4.29
N ARG A 35 -2.84 13.98 4.09
CA ARG A 35 -3.61 12.72 4.01
C ARG A 35 -4.35 12.38 5.31
N ASN A 36 -3.82 12.77 6.46
CA ASN A 36 -4.46 12.56 7.76
C ASN A 36 -5.38 13.73 8.18
N GLY A 37 -5.76 14.60 7.24
CA GLY A 37 -6.74 15.66 7.48
C GLY A 37 -6.16 16.92 8.13
N PHE A 38 -4.84 17.05 8.22
CA PHE A 38 -4.20 18.27 8.68
C PHE A 38 -4.01 19.26 7.53
N ARG A 39 -4.03 20.56 7.85
CA ARG A 39 -3.53 21.60 6.94
C ARG A 39 -2.05 21.80 7.23
N ALA A 40 -1.19 21.39 6.30
CA ALA A 40 0.26 21.54 6.48
C ALA A 40 0.74 22.90 5.97
N GLU A 41 1.44 23.66 6.82
CA GLU A 41 2.03 24.95 6.51
C GLU A 41 3.53 24.92 6.80
N VAL A 42 4.34 25.29 5.80
CA VAL A 42 5.79 25.39 5.92
C VAL A 42 6.16 26.80 6.39
N ILE A 43 6.67 26.91 7.61
CA ILE A 43 7.07 28.18 8.20
C ILE A 43 8.56 28.42 7.93
N SER A 44 8.85 29.41 7.09
CA SER A 44 10.19 29.95 6.92
C SER A 44 10.46 31.07 7.94
N ARG A 45 11.74 31.32 8.24
CA ARG A 45 12.16 32.35 9.20
C ARG A 45 11.52 33.71 8.83
N GLY A 46 10.69 34.26 9.73
CA GLY A 46 10.03 35.57 9.57
C GLY A 46 8.63 35.55 8.95
N GLY A 47 8.07 34.38 8.60
CA GLY A 47 6.68 34.28 8.13
C GLY A 47 5.68 34.19 9.30
N ALA A 48 4.59 34.96 9.23
CA ALA A 48 3.46 34.84 10.15
C ALA A 48 2.41 33.89 9.55
N PRO A 49 2.04 32.77 10.21
CA PRO A 49 1.01 31.88 9.72
C PRO A 49 -0.38 32.50 9.79
N GLY A 50 -1.26 32.11 8.86
CA GLY A 50 -2.60 32.66 8.71
C GLY A 50 -3.70 31.82 9.41
N GLY A 51 -4.36 32.41 10.42
CA GLY A 51 -5.71 32.01 10.86
C GLY A 51 -5.86 31.28 12.21
N ALA A 52 -6.89 31.70 12.96
CA ALA A 52 -7.57 31.19 14.18
C ALA A 52 -6.77 30.67 15.41
N PRO A 53 -7.23 30.96 16.65
CA PRO A 53 -6.77 30.31 17.88
C PRO A 53 -7.36 28.89 17.98
N GLY A 54 -6.54 27.90 18.31
CA GLY A 54 -6.96 26.51 18.31
C GLY A 54 -5.78 25.55 18.24
N VAL A 55 -6.05 24.27 18.47
CA VAL A 55 -5.04 23.20 18.50
C VAL A 55 -4.25 23.16 17.18
N PHE A 56 -2.92 23.11 17.26
CA PHE A 56 -2.03 22.93 16.11
C PHE A 56 -0.86 22.01 16.46
N ALA A 57 -0.35 21.28 15.47
CA ALA A 57 0.84 20.46 15.61
C ALA A 57 2.07 21.22 15.11
N VAL A 58 3.22 20.98 15.74
CA VAL A 58 4.53 21.43 15.29
C VAL A 58 5.37 20.19 15.03
N VAL A 59 5.92 20.07 13.82
CA VAL A 59 6.74 18.93 13.40
C VAL A 59 8.02 19.43 12.75
N PHE A 60 9.13 19.32 13.48
CA PHE A 60 10.45 19.70 12.95
C PHE A 60 10.90 18.68 11.89
N PRO A 61 11.57 19.12 10.80
CA PRO A 61 12.08 18.27 9.73
C PRO A 61 13.34 17.47 10.14
N ARG A 62 13.34 16.89 11.34
CA ARG A 62 14.41 16.06 11.91
C ARG A 62 13.99 14.61 12.12
N LEU A 63 12.77 14.27 11.71
CA LEU A 63 12.21 12.93 11.76
C LEU A 63 11.14 12.76 10.69
N VAL A 64 10.68 11.52 10.53
CA VAL A 64 9.51 11.18 9.73
C VAL A 64 8.54 10.38 10.60
N LEU A 65 7.26 10.70 10.52
CA LEU A 65 6.18 9.96 11.18
C LEU A 65 5.59 8.90 10.24
N SER A 66 5.24 7.75 10.80
CA SER A 66 4.53 6.70 10.08
C SER A 66 3.05 7.05 9.97
N ALA A 67 2.28 6.29 9.18
CA ALA A 67 0.83 6.45 9.15
C ALA A 67 0.18 6.26 10.54
N SER A 68 0.69 5.33 11.37
CA SER A 68 0.20 5.15 12.73
C SER A 68 0.60 6.32 13.64
N GLY A 69 1.81 6.86 13.49
CA GLY A 69 2.26 8.05 14.21
C GLY A 69 1.37 9.26 13.92
N TRP A 70 1.07 9.54 12.65
CA TRP A 70 0.13 10.59 12.26
C TRP A 70 -1.28 10.36 12.81
N LYS A 71 -1.77 9.12 12.81
CA LYS A 71 -3.08 8.78 13.38
C LYS A 71 -3.12 9.00 14.89
N LYS A 72 -2.08 8.61 15.63
CA LYS A 72 -1.97 8.87 17.07
C LYS A 72 -1.96 10.37 17.36
N LEU A 73 -1.23 11.15 16.57
CA LEU A 73 -1.22 12.61 16.67
C LEU A 73 -2.61 13.22 16.40
N ALA A 74 -3.33 12.73 15.40
CA ALA A 74 -4.67 13.21 15.05
C ALA A 74 -5.73 12.87 16.10
N LEU A 75 -5.53 11.79 16.87
CA LEU A 75 -6.43 11.37 17.94
C LEU A 75 -6.11 12.00 19.29
N ALA A 76 -4.93 12.60 19.45
CA ALA A 76 -4.51 13.22 20.69
C ALA A 76 -5.23 14.56 20.92
N VAL A 77 -5.58 14.84 22.17
CA VAL A 77 -6.27 16.08 22.55
C VAL A 77 -5.51 16.70 23.72
N PRO A 78 -4.71 17.76 23.49
CA PRO A 78 -4.00 18.44 24.56
C PRO A 78 -4.97 19.23 25.46
N GLY A 79 -4.59 19.37 26.73
CA GLY A 79 -5.23 20.28 27.67
C GLY A 79 -5.13 21.75 27.24
N PRO A 80 -5.88 22.66 27.88
CA PRO A 80 -5.71 24.09 27.66
C PRO A 80 -4.30 24.54 28.07
N GLU A 81 -3.73 25.50 27.34
CA GLU A 81 -2.37 26.03 27.59
C GLU A 81 -1.29 24.93 27.73
N THR A 82 -1.40 23.89 26.91
CA THR A 82 -0.57 22.68 27.00
C THR A 82 0.12 22.40 25.67
N ALA A 83 1.38 21.97 25.75
CA ALA A 83 2.13 21.39 24.65
C ALA A 83 2.41 19.91 24.95
N LEU A 84 1.77 19.03 24.18
CA LEU A 84 1.89 17.58 24.28
C LEU A 84 2.98 17.09 23.33
N PHE A 85 4.15 16.74 23.87
CA PHE A 85 5.31 16.28 23.12
C PHE A 85 5.27 14.78 22.86
N ALA A 86 5.73 14.34 21.70
CA ALA A 86 5.90 12.92 21.43
C ALA A 86 7.03 12.31 22.29
N GLY A 87 6.75 11.18 22.94
CA GLY A 87 7.72 10.45 23.75
C GLY A 87 8.91 10.01 22.92
N GLY A 88 10.12 10.23 23.46
CA GLY A 88 11.38 9.91 22.78
C GLY A 88 11.86 10.95 21.76
N THR A 89 11.11 12.04 21.53
CA THR A 89 11.55 13.11 20.61
C THR A 89 10.95 14.48 20.94
N ASP A 90 11.79 15.51 20.99
CA ASP A 90 11.33 16.90 21.16
C ASP A 90 10.86 17.54 19.85
N ALA A 91 10.96 16.82 18.73
CA ALA A 91 10.68 17.34 17.38
C ALA A 91 9.21 17.25 16.94
N VAL A 92 8.32 16.67 17.76
CA VAL A 92 6.87 16.66 17.51
C VAL A 92 6.12 17.10 18.74
N ALA A 93 5.23 18.08 18.60
CA ALA A 93 4.33 18.49 19.66
C ALA A 93 2.95 18.86 19.12
N LEU A 94 1.91 18.57 19.89
CA LEU A 94 0.55 19.08 19.69
C LEU A 94 0.28 20.17 20.73
N VAL A 95 0.02 21.38 20.27
CA VAL A 95 -0.07 22.57 21.11
C VAL A 95 -1.51 23.08 21.10
N ARG A 96 -2.05 23.37 22.29
CA ARG A 96 -3.31 24.09 22.46
C ARG A 96 -3.09 25.27 23.38
N THR A 97 -3.19 26.46 22.82
CA THR A 97 -3.01 27.70 23.55
C THR A 97 -3.76 28.85 22.87
N GLU A 98 -4.15 29.84 23.67
CA GLU A 98 -4.60 31.14 23.18
C GLU A 98 -3.40 32.04 22.81
N LYS A 99 -2.21 31.78 23.35
CA LYS A 99 -0.97 32.54 23.14
C LYS A 99 -0.22 32.10 21.88
N LYS A 100 -0.93 31.87 20.77
CA LYS A 100 -0.35 31.36 19.51
C LYS A 100 0.83 32.21 19.05
N ASP A 101 0.73 33.54 19.11
CA ASP A 101 1.79 34.46 18.68
C ASP A 101 3.10 34.28 19.45
N ARG A 102 3.03 34.02 20.77
CA ARG A 102 4.22 33.73 21.57
C ARG A 102 4.87 32.41 21.19
N VAL A 103 4.08 31.38 20.86
CA VAL A 103 4.61 30.09 20.38
C VAL A 103 5.31 30.27 19.04
N LEU A 104 4.73 31.08 18.14
CA LEU A 104 5.30 31.37 16.82
C LEU A 104 6.57 32.24 16.91
N GLU A 105 6.59 33.21 17.82
CA GLU A 105 7.78 34.00 18.14
C GLU A 105 8.91 33.09 18.64
N ALA A 106 8.61 32.18 19.58
CA ALA A 106 9.55 31.16 20.06
C ALA A 106 10.06 30.27 18.91
N LEU A 107 9.18 29.80 18.01
CA LEU A 107 9.56 29.01 16.83
C LEU A 107 10.49 29.76 15.88
N SER A 108 10.29 31.07 15.72
CA SER A 108 11.10 31.92 14.84
C SER A 108 12.52 32.17 15.37
N ARG A 109 12.72 32.07 16.70
CA ARG A 109 13.98 32.38 17.40
C ARG A 109 14.78 31.17 17.84
N CYS A 110 14.13 30.05 18.15
CA CYS A 110 14.81 28.87 18.69
C CYS A 110 15.89 28.35 17.72
N ARG A 111 16.87 27.57 18.19
CA ARG A 111 17.90 26.91 17.36
C ARG A 111 17.56 25.46 16.98
N GLY A 112 16.56 24.88 17.62
CA GLY A 112 16.08 23.54 17.34
C GLY A 112 14.92 23.16 18.28
N PRO A 113 14.45 21.90 18.20
CA PRO A 113 13.30 21.44 18.99
C PRO A 113 13.51 21.55 20.50
N GLU A 114 14.70 21.24 21.01
CA GLU A 114 15.01 21.32 22.45
C GLU A 114 14.98 22.77 22.97
N ASP A 115 15.55 23.69 22.20
CA ASP A 115 15.56 25.12 22.53
C ASP A 115 14.13 25.70 22.51
N TRP A 116 13.34 25.28 21.53
CA TRP A 116 11.93 25.64 21.44
C TRP A 116 11.11 25.12 22.63
N LYS A 117 11.28 23.84 22.98
CA LYS A 117 10.62 23.21 24.13
C LYS A 117 10.91 23.94 25.43
N ARG A 118 12.17 24.34 25.63
CA ARG A 118 12.60 25.13 26.80
C ARG A 118 11.92 26.50 26.82
N ASP A 119 11.84 27.19 25.69
CA ASP A 119 11.24 28.52 25.59
C ASP A 119 9.73 28.48 25.90
N ILE A 120 8.98 27.61 25.20
CA ILE A 120 7.53 27.52 25.40
C ILE A 120 7.16 26.97 26.78
N GLY A 121 8.03 26.15 27.39
CA GLY A 121 7.86 25.64 28.76
C GLY A 121 7.84 26.74 29.83
N SER A 122 8.27 27.97 29.50
CA SER A 122 8.14 29.11 30.40
C SER A 122 6.71 29.65 30.51
N PHE A 123 5.82 29.30 29.58
CA PHE A 123 4.44 29.82 29.54
C PHE A 123 3.35 28.81 29.17
N LEU A 124 3.71 27.54 28.91
CA LEU A 124 2.80 26.40 28.67
C LEU A 124 3.15 25.22 29.57
N THR A 125 2.14 24.41 29.90
CA THR A 125 2.34 23.10 30.54
C THR A 125 2.91 22.12 29.53
N LEU A 126 3.98 21.42 29.89
CA LEU A 126 4.59 20.41 29.04
C LEU A 126 4.11 19.02 29.45
N GLU A 127 3.45 18.32 28.54
CA GLU A 127 3.01 16.94 28.71
C GLU A 127 3.67 16.03 27.67
N ALA A 128 3.61 14.72 27.89
CA ALA A 128 4.14 13.73 26.97
C ALA A 128 3.04 12.77 26.48
N MET A 129 3.04 12.49 25.18
CA MET A 129 2.26 11.41 24.58
C MET A 129 3.17 10.26 24.16
N THR A 130 2.65 9.04 24.18
CA THR A 130 3.43 7.86 23.78
C THR A 130 3.40 7.64 22.27
N LEU A 131 4.58 7.68 21.64
CA LEU A 131 4.82 7.10 20.33
C LEU A 131 5.72 5.87 20.50
N ASP A 132 5.39 4.79 19.78
CA ASP A 132 6.19 3.57 19.75
C ASP A 132 7.36 3.75 18.76
N GLU A 133 8.38 2.89 18.83
CA GLU A 133 9.51 2.89 17.88
C GLU A 133 9.08 2.73 16.41
N LYS A 134 7.91 2.15 16.16
CA LYS A 134 7.33 1.99 14.81
C LYS A 134 6.61 3.25 14.30
N ASP A 135 6.36 4.23 15.16
CA ASP A 135 5.57 5.41 14.81
C ASP A 135 6.40 6.54 14.21
N TRP A 136 7.72 6.51 14.41
CA TRP A 136 8.62 7.55 13.90
C TRP A 136 10.03 7.01 13.64
N ALA A 137 10.80 7.75 12.83
CA ALA A 137 12.20 7.48 12.56
C ALA A 137 13.01 8.79 12.49
N PRO A 138 14.24 8.82 13.03
CA PRO A 138 15.11 9.99 12.93
C PRO A 138 15.50 10.29 11.48
N ALA A 139 15.69 11.57 11.19
CA ALA A 139 16.09 12.11 9.89
C ALA A 139 16.95 13.37 10.04
N ALA A 140 17.63 13.53 11.17
CA ALA A 140 18.35 14.74 11.53
C ALA A 140 19.75 14.80 10.89
N ALA A 141 20.42 13.65 10.77
CA ALA A 141 21.80 13.55 10.34
C ALA A 141 21.97 12.87 8.98
N GLU A 142 23.17 13.02 8.40
CA GLU A 142 23.53 12.33 7.16
C GLU A 142 23.37 10.81 7.32
N SER A 143 23.90 10.31 8.43
CA SER A 143 23.96 8.92 8.87
C SER A 143 22.60 8.26 9.05
N ASP A 144 21.52 9.03 9.18
CA ASP A 144 20.18 8.50 9.44
C ASP A 144 19.51 7.94 8.17
N VAL A 145 19.95 8.38 6.98
CA VAL A 145 19.29 8.04 5.71
C VAL A 145 19.20 6.53 5.47
N PRO A 146 20.28 5.73 5.59
CA PRO A 146 20.18 4.29 5.40
C PRO A 146 19.18 3.62 6.35
N PHE A 147 19.07 4.11 7.59
CA PHE A 147 18.08 3.63 8.55
C PHE A 147 16.66 4.02 8.11
N LEU A 148 16.46 5.30 7.78
CA LEU A 148 15.18 5.85 7.38
C LEU A 148 14.64 5.17 6.11
N GLU A 149 15.48 4.92 5.11
CA GLU A 149 15.07 4.19 3.90
C GLU A 149 14.60 2.78 4.21
N ARG A 150 15.35 2.04 5.03
CA ARG A 150 14.96 0.68 5.46
C ARG A 150 13.69 0.70 6.30
N TRP A 151 13.49 1.74 7.11
CA TRP A 151 12.29 1.89 7.94
C TRP A 151 11.06 2.20 7.07
N LEU A 152 11.20 3.12 6.11
CA LEU A 152 10.14 3.47 5.14
C LEU A 152 9.73 2.26 4.29
N LEU A 153 10.69 1.53 3.73
CA LEU A 153 10.43 0.35 2.90
C LEU A 153 9.75 -0.78 3.70
N ARG A 154 10.19 -1.02 4.96
CA ARG A 154 9.54 -2.01 5.83
C ARG A 154 8.10 -1.64 6.16
N GLY A 155 7.81 -0.35 6.32
CA GLY A 155 6.45 0.15 6.53
C GLY A 155 5.49 -0.06 5.36
N LEU A 156 5.97 -0.46 4.17
CA LEU A 156 5.12 -0.74 3.00
C LEU A 156 4.54 -2.16 3.00
N VAL A 157 5.13 -3.10 3.75
CA VAL A 157 4.70 -4.50 3.80
C VAL A 157 3.44 -4.61 4.64
N LYS A 158 2.38 -5.19 4.08
CA LYS A 158 1.11 -5.39 4.81
C LYS A 158 1.10 -6.73 5.54
N ASP A 159 0.54 -6.75 6.74
CA ASP A 159 0.35 -7.98 7.54
C ASP A 159 -0.61 -8.99 6.90
N THR A 160 -1.40 -8.59 5.91
CA THR A 160 -2.41 -9.44 5.26
C THR A 160 -1.88 -10.22 4.04
N GLU A 161 -0.59 -10.11 3.71
CA GLU A 161 -0.02 -10.72 2.50
C GLU A 161 0.27 -12.23 2.61
N GLY A 162 0.33 -12.92 1.45
CA GLY A 162 0.65 -14.34 1.31
C GLY A 162 2.02 -14.73 1.89
N PHE A 163 2.21 -16.01 2.22
CA PHE A 163 3.46 -16.44 2.87
C PHE A 163 4.67 -16.26 1.95
N MET A 164 4.61 -16.73 0.70
CA MET A 164 5.73 -16.58 -0.24
C MET A 164 5.87 -15.14 -0.71
N SER A 165 4.75 -14.43 -0.89
CA SER A 165 4.76 -13.01 -1.17
C SER A 165 5.57 -12.23 -0.12
N LYS A 166 5.29 -12.43 1.18
CA LYS A 166 6.04 -11.78 2.28
C LYS A 166 7.53 -12.13 2.32
N HIS A 167 7.89 -13.39 2.06
CA HIS A 167 9.25 -13.89 2.32
C HIS A 167 10.20 -13.80 1.13
N LEU A 168 9.68 -13.78 -0.10
CA LEU A 168 10.47 -13.75 -1.34
C LEU A 168 10.12 -12.56 -2.22
N GLU A 169 8.88 -12.48 -2.71
CA GLU A 169 8.47 -11.44 -3.67
C GLU A 169 8.68 -10.05 -3.11
N ARG A 170 8.29 -9.82 -1.85
CA ARG A 170 8.45 -8.52 -1.19
C ARG A 170 9.89 -8.11 -0.96
N LYS A 171 10.80 -9.06 -0.76
CA LYS A 171 12.23 -8.72 -0.67
C LYS A 171 12.75 -8.21 -2.01
N ILE A 172 12.30 -8.84 -3.10
CA ILE A 172 12.71 -8.47 -4.45
C ILE A 172 12.02 -7.17 -4.88
N SER A 173 10.71 -7.03 -4.67
CA SER A 173 9.96 -5.82 -5.03
C SER A 173 10.47 -4.61 -4.25
N LEU A 174 10.68 -4.71 -2.93
CA LEU A 174 11.22 -3.61 -2.14
C LEU A 174 12.65 -3.23 -2.56
N PHE A 175 13.46 -4.22 -2.94
CA PHE A 175 14.78 -3.96 -3.50
C PHE A 175 14.68 -3.18 -4.81
N VAL A 176 13.82 -3.62 -5.74
CA VAL A 176 13.59 -2.91 -7.01
C VAL A 176 13.01 -1.52 -6.76
N THR A 177 11.97 -1.40 -5.94
CA THR A 177 11.37 -0.13 -5.50
C THR A 177 12.42 0.80 -4.91
N SER A 178 13.35 0.33 -4.09
CA SER A 178 14.41 1.18 -3.52
C SER A 178 15.26 1.86 -4.60
N ARG A 179 15.54 1.16 -5.70
CA ARG A 179 16.28 1.69 -6.85
C ARG A 179 15.44 2.58 -7.76
N LEU A 180 14.16 2.27 -7.92
CA LEU A 180 13.23 3.04 -8.76
C LEU A 180 12.68 4.28 -8.05
N ALA A 181 12.66 4.31 -6.72
CA ALA A 181 12.03 5.39 -5.96
C ALA A 181 12.69 6.76 -6.24
N GLY A 182 14.01 6.78 -6.47
CA GLY A 182 14.72 8.00 -6.86
C GLY A 182 14.46 8.47 -8.30
N LEU A 183 13.90 7.60 -9.16
CA LEU A 183 13.64 7.90 -10.57
C LEU A 183 12.23 8.49 -10.76
N PRO A 184 12.00 9.25 -11.86
CA PRO A 184 10.68 9.80 -12.19
C PRO A 184 9.73 8.75 -12.81
N VAL A 185 9.73 7.52 -12.29
CA VAL A 185 8.81 6.45 -12.69
C VAL A 185 7.48 6.64 -11.97
N SER A 186 6.38 6.67 -12.73
CA SER A 186 5.02 6.74 -12.19
C SER A 186 4.50 5.33 -11.86
N PRO A 187 3.60 5.19 -10.86
CA PRO A 187 2.97 3.90 -10.55
C PRO A 187 2.30 3.27 -11.78
N ASN A 188 1.50 4.03 -12.51
CA ASN A 188 0.80 3.52 -13.69
C ASN A 188 1.76 3.04 -14.79
N ALA A 189 2.90 3.70 -14.97
CA ALA A 189 3.91 3.22 -15.93
C ALA A 189 4.50 1.87 -15.47
N MET A 190 4.72 1.71 -14.17
CA MET A 190 5.19 0.45 -13.59
C MET A 190 4.16 -0.67 -13.78
N THR A 191 2.86 -0.39 -13.58
CA THR A 191 1.76 -1.32 -13.88
C THR A 191 1.76 -1.77 -15.34
N LEU A 192 1.93 -0.83 -16.29
CA LEU A 192 1.96 -1.17 -17.71
C LEU A 192 3.20 -1.99 -18.08
N ILE A 193 4.36 -1.68 -17.49
CA ILE A 193 5.59 -2.45 -17.67
C ILE A 193 5.43 -3.87 -17.13
N SER A 194 4.91 -4.02 -15.90
CA SER A 194 4.68 -5.34 -15.31
C SER A 194 3.70 -6.13 -16.18
N ALA A 195 2.59 -5.53 -16.61
CA ALA A 195 1.60 -6.18 -17.46
C ALA A 195 2.20 -6.61 -18.81
N GLY A 196 3.00 -5.76 -19.44
CA GLY A 196 3.71 -6.09 -20.68
C GLY A 196 4.64 -7.30 -20.54
N ILE A 197 5.36 -7.41 -19.42
CA ILE A 197 6.19 -8.57 -19.09
C ILE A 197 5.33 -9.82 -18.92
N GLY A 198 4.19 -9.69 -18.23
CA GLY A 198 3.23 -10.79 -18.03
C GLY A 198 2.65 -11.29 -19.34
N LEU A 199 2.26 -10.38 -20.25
CA LEU A 199 1.75 -10.71 -21.58
C LEU A 199 2.82 -11.34 -22.48
N ALA A 200 4.07 -10.87 -22.40
CA ALA A 200 5.19 -11.52 -23.07
C ALA A 200 5.39 -12.96 -22.55
N GLY A 201 5.29 -13.16 -21.23
CA GLY A 201 5.27 -14.49 -20.62
C GLY A 201 4.12 -15.37 -21.12
N ALA A 202 2.91 -14.80 -21.20
CA ALA A 202 1.74 -15.47 -21.76
C ALA A 202 1.99 -15.96 -23.20
N ALA A 203 2.56 -15.10 -24.05
CA ALA A 203 2.86 -15.44 -25.44
C ALA A 203 3.81 -16.65 -25.57
N LEU A 204 4.76 -16.84 -24.64
CA LEU A 204 5.66 -17.99 -24.66
C LEU A 204 4.94 -19.33 -24.42
N PHE A 205 3.79 -19.33 -23.74
CA PHE A 205 2.97 -20.54 -23.56
C PHE A 205 2.27 -21.02 -24.84
N LEU A 206 2.19 -20.19 -25.89
CA LEU A 206 1.74 -20.62 -27.22
C LEU A 206 2.70 -21.64 -27.86
N GLY A 207 3.97 -21.60 -27.46
CA GLY A 207 5.00 -22.52 -27.95
C GLY A 207 4.81 -23.95 -27.44
N SER A 208 5.57 -24.88 -28.03
CA SER A 208 5.47 -26.32 -27.75
C SER A 208 6.51 -26.86 -26.77
N GLY A 209 7.57 -26.10 -26.48
CA GLY A 209 8.75 -26.57 -25.75
C GLY A 209 8.74 -26.25 -24.26
N VAL A 210 9.28 -27.17 -23.46
CA VAL A 210 9.46 -27.02 -22.00
C VAL A 210 10.23 -25.74 -21.65
N LEU A 211 11.27 -25.41 -22.42
CA LEU A 211 12.06 -24.19 -22.20
C LEU A 211 11.24 -22.91 -22.42
N LEU A 212 10.35 -22.90 -23.42
CA LEU A 212 9.46 -21.75 -23.66
C LEU A 212 8.45 -21.61 -22.53
N HIS A 213 7.88 -22.72 -22.06
CA HIS A 213 6.95 -22.70 -20.93
C HIS A 213 7.63 -22.29 -19.64
N ALA A 214 8.84 -22.78 -19.37
CA ALA A 214 9.62 -22.37 -18.21
C ALA A 214 9.95 -20.87 -18.26
N ALA A 215 10.40 -20.36 -19.41
CA ALA A 215 10.63 -18.93 -19.62
C ALA A 215 9.33 -18.12 -19.46
N GLY A 216 8.20 -18.60 -19.99
CA GLY A 216 6.88 -17.98 -19.82
C GLY A 216 6.45 -17.91 -18.36
N ALA A 217 6.65 -18.98 -17.61
CA ALA A 217 6.35 -19.03 -16.17
C ALA A 217 7.25 -18.09 -15.36
N LEU A 218 8.53 -17.97 -15.72
CA LEU A 218 9.46 -17.04 -15.08
C LEU A 218 9.10 -15.58 -15.37
N LEU A 219 8.70 -15.25 -16.61
CA LEU A 219 8.22 -13.90 -16.93
C LEU A 219 6.89 -13.58 -16.24
N PHE A 220 6.00 -14.56 -16.13
CA PHE A 220 4.75 -14.41 -15.38
C PHE A 220 5.04 -14.16 -13.88
N TRP A 221 5.98 -14.92 -13.29
CA TRP A 221 6.46 -14.67 -11.93
C TRP A 221 7.09 -13.28 -11.76
N LEU A 222 7.93 -12.89 -12.71
CA LEU A 222 8.54 -11.56 -12.71
C LEU A 222 7.48 -10.45 -12.79
N HIS A 223 6.43 -10.63 -13.59
CA HIS A 223 5.28 -9.72 -13.59
C HIS A 223 4.68 -9.58 -12.20
N SER A 224 4.37 -10.67 -11.49
CA SER A 224 3.82 -10.62 -10.14
C SER A 224 4.72 -9.85 -9.15
N VAL A 225 6.04 -10.08 -9.21
CA VAL A 225 7.01 -9.35 -8.39
C VAL A 225 7.02 -7.84 -8.71
N LEU A 226 7.05 -7.51 -10.00
CA LEU A 226 7.14 -6.12 -10.48
C LEU A 226 5.85 -5.33 -10.28
N ASP A 227 4.72 -5.99 -10.39
CA ASP A 227 3.40 -5.45 -10.08
C ASP A 227 3.34 -4.96 -8.63
N GLY A 228 3.97 -5.69 -7.68
CA GLY A 228 4.12 -5.22 -6.31
C GLY A 228 4.82 -3.85 -6.17
N CYS A 229 5.71 -3.49 -7.12
CA CYS A 229 6.47 -2.25 -7.08
C CYS A 229 5.58 -1.03 -7.36
N ASP A 230 4.51 -1.14 -8.15
CA ASP A 230 3.68 0.01 -8.50
C ASP A 230 2.97 0.61 -7.27
N GLY A 231 2.40 -0.24 -6.43
CA GLY A 231 1.70 0.11 -5.22
C GLY A 231 2.67 0.55 -4.14
N GLU A 232 3.86 -0.05 -4.10
CA GLU A 232 4.95 0.39 -3.22
C GLU A 232 5.39 1.82 -3.58
N ILE A 233 5.64 2.11 -4.85
CA ILE A 233 5.96 3.46 -5.34
C ILE A 233 4.81 4.43 -5.07
N ALA A 234 3.56 4.02 -5.34
CA ALA A 234 2.38 4.84 -5.10
C ALA A 234 2.25 5.25 -3.63
N ARG A 235 2.40 4.31 -2.69
CA ARG A 235 2.36 4.57 -1.24
C ARG A 235 3.54 5.42 -0.80
N LEU A 236 4.75 5.08 -1.25
CA LEU A 236 6.00 5.74 -0.84
C LEU A 236 6.08 7.20 -1.30
N LYS A 237 5.50 7.51 -2.47
CA LYS A 237 5.48 8.86 -3.06
C LYS A 237 4.16 9.61 -2.84
N PHE A 238 3.18 8.99 -2.19
CA PHE A 238 1.81 9.51 -2.01
C PHE A 238 1.10 9.81 -3.34
N LEU A 239 1.24 8.91 -4.31
CA LEU A 239 0.65 8.97 -5.66
C LEU A 239 -0.48 7.95 -5.86
N GLU A 240 -1.03 7.41 -4.76
CA GLU A 240 -2.18 6.51 -4.82
C GLU A 240 -3.39 7.23 -5.43
N SER A 241 -4.04 6.58 -6.40
CA SER A 241 -5.22 7.12 -7.06
C SER A 241 -6.23 6.02 -7.33
N ARG A 242 -7.52 6.41 -7.46
CA ARG A 242 -8.59 5.48 -7.83
C ARG A 242 -8.31 4.84 -9.19
N LEU A 243 -7.94 5.65 -10.18
CA LEU A 243 -7.63 5.18 -11.53
C LEU A 243 -6.45 4.21 -11.53
N GLY A 244 -5.38 4.51 -10.79
CA GLY A 244 -4.22 3.63 -10.66
C GLY A 244 -4.61 2.27 -10.07
N GLY A 245 -5.41 2.24 -9.00
CA GLY A 245 -5.88 0.98 -8.42
C GLY A 245 -6.84 0.18 -9.32
N ILE A 246 -7.59 0.85 -10.20
CA ILE A 246 -8.42 0.16 -11.22
C ILE A 246 -7.52 -0.43 -12.31
N LEU A 247 -6.52 0.33 -12.77
CA LEU A 247 -5.59 -0.11 -13.80
C LEU A 247 -4.81 -1.34 -13.33
N ASP A 248 -4.18 -1.28 -12.15
CA ASP A 248 -3.49 -2.39 -11.48
C ASP A 248 -4.36 -3.65 -11.44
N PHE A 249 -5.57 -3.53 -10.85
CA PHE A 249 -6.50 -4.64 -10.73
C PHE A 249 -6.88 -5.30 -12.08
N TRP A 250 -7.22 -4.50 -13.09
CA TRP A 250 -7.63 -5.06 -14.38
C TRP A 250 -6.44 -5.56 -15.20
N SER A 251 -5.26 -4.94 -15.06
CA SER A 251 -4.03 -5.38 -15.70
C SER A 251 -3.58 -6.76 -15.21
N ASP A 252 -3.56 -7.00 -13.89
CA ASP A 252 -3.23 -8.32 -13.31
C ASP A 252 -4.21 -9.41 -13.79
N ASN A 253 -5.52 -9.12 -13.76
CA ASN A 253 -6.55 -10.06 -14.24
C ASN A 253 -6.49 -10.30 -15.76
N ALA A 254 -6.12 -9.29 -16.55
CA ALA A 254 -5.93 -9.43 -17.99
C ALA A 254 -4.72 -10.33 -18.31
N VAL A 255 -3.62 -10.20 -17.56
CA VAL A 255 -2.46 -11.10 -17.70
C VAL A 255 -2.86 -12.53 -17.34
N HIS A 256 -3.60 -12.77 -16.26
CA HIS A 256 -4.09 -14.11 -15.90
C HIS A 256 -4.95 -14.71 -17.02
N ALA A 257 -5.89 -13.95 -17.56
CA ALA A 257 -6.72 -14.40 -18.68
C ALA A 257 -5.88 -14.71 -19.93
N ALA A 258 -4.86 -13.90 -20.22
CA ALA A 258 -3.94 -14.14 -21.33
C ALA A 258 -3.11 -15.42 -21.14
N VAL A 259 -2.61 -15.68 -19.94
CA VAL A 259 -1.87 -16.92 -19.61
C VAL A 259 -2.76 -18.15 -19.82
N PHE A 260 -3.97 -18.17 -19.29
CA PHE A 260 -4.91 -19.28 -19.50
C PHE A 260 -5.24 -19.48 -20.99
N SER A 261 -5.51 -18.39 -21.70
CA SER A 261 -5.82 -18.42 -23.13
C SER A 261 -4.65 -18.97 -23.95
N ALA A 262 -3.43 -18.54 -23.64
CA ALA A 262 -2.23 -18.96 -24.36
C ALA A 262 -1.90 -20.45 -24.12
N ILE A 263 -2.00 -20.92 -22.87
CA ILE A 263 -1.81 -22.35 -22.56
C ILE A 263 -2.87 -23.21 -23.26
N ALA A 264 -4.14 -22.78 -23.21
CA ALA A 264 -5.24 -23.48 -23.87
C ALA A 264 -5.04 -23.57 -25.39
N TRP A 265 -4.71 -22.43 -26.02
CA TRP A 265 -4.46 -22.38 -27.45
C TRP A 265 -3.23 -23.19 -27.86
N GLY A 266 -2.12 -23.03 -27.14
CA GLY A 266 -0.89 -23.80 -27.40
C GLY A 266 -1.09 -25.31 -27.23
N LEU A 267 -1.93 -25.76 -26.30
CA LEU A 267 -2.29 -27.16 -26.16
C LEU A 267 -3.20 -27.63 -27.30
N TYR A 268 -4.20 -26.83 -27.67
CA TYR A 268 -5.08 -27.11 -28.81
C TYR A 268 -4.32 -27.22 -30.13
N SER A 269 -3.44 -26.27 -30.44
CA SER A 269 -2.64 -26.29 -31.68
C SER A 269 -1.75 -27.52 -31.83
N ARG A 270 -1.37 -28.16 -30.70
CA ARG A 270 -0.53 -29.37 -30.69
C ARG A 270 -1.33 -30.67 -30.73
N THR A 271 -2.49 -30.70 -30.08
CA THR A 271 -3.22 -31.94 -29.80
C THR A 271 -4.56 -32.02 -30.54
N GLY A 272 -5.07 -30.91 -31.08
CA GLY A 272 -6.43 -30.79 -31.59
C GLY A 272 -7.52 -30.88 -30.51
N SER A 273 -7.14 -30.90 -29.22
CA SER A 273 -8.09 -31.16 -28.14
C SER A 273 -9.01 -29.97 -27.87
N ALA A 274 -10.28 -30.09 -28.28
CA ALA A 274 -11.32 -29.12 -27.94
C ALA A 274 -11.52 -28.95 -26.42
N GLN A 275 -11.17 -29.97 -25.63
CA GLN A 275 -11.22 -29.91 -24.17
C GLN A 275 -10.25 -28.86 -23.61
N ALA A 276 -9.10 -28.64 -24.27
CA ALA A 276 -8.15 -27.60 -23.87
C ALA A 276 -8.77 -26.20 -24.02
N LEU A 277 -9.45 -25.94 -25.14
CA LEU A 277 -10.14 -24.67 -25.37
C LEU A 277 -11.29 -24.47 -24.39
N ALA A 278 -12.08 -25.51 -24.11
CA ALA A 278 -13.16 -25.46 -23.12
C ALA A 278 -12.62 -25.18 -21.71
N ALA A 279 -11.53 -25.84 -21.32
CA ALA A 279 -10.86 -25.59 -20.03
C ALA A 279 -10.34 -24.15 -19.94
N GLY A 280 -9.71 -23.63 -21.00
CA GLY A 280 -9.29 -22.23 -21.07
C GLY A 280 -10.44 -21.25 -20.95
N ALA A 281 -11.53 -21.48 -21.69
CA ALA A 281 -12.71 -20.63 -21.63
C ALA A 281 -13.33 -20.61 -20.22
N LEU A 282 -13.42 -21.76 -19.55
CA LEU A 282 -13.89 -21.85 -18.17
C LEU A 282 -12.99 -21.11 -17.19
N ALA A 283 -11.67 -21.28 -17.30
CA ALA A 283 -10.70 -20.60 -16.44
C ALA A 283 -10.77 -19.07 -16.62
N VAL A 284 -10.82 -18.60 -17.87
CA VAL A 284 -10.93 -17.17 -18.19
C VAL A 284 -12.26 -16.59 -17.70
N ALA A 285 -13.38 -17.27 -17.98
CA ALA A 285 -14.70 -16.82 -17.55
C ALA A 285 -14.81 -16.77 -16.02
N GLY A 286 -14.29 -17.77 -15.31
CA GLY A 286 -14.23 -17.80 -13.85
C GLY A 286 -13.38 -16.66 -13.29
N THR A 287 -12.21 -16.41 -13.87
CA THR A 287 -11.28 -15.35 -13.44
C THR A 287 -11.89 -13.96 -13.65
N LEU A 288 -12.30 -13.65 -14.89
CA LEU A 288 -12.87 -12.34 -15.23
C LEU A 288 -14.24 -12.12 -14.58
N GLY A 289 -15.05 -13.17 -14.43
CA GLY A 289 -16.31 -13.11 -13.70
C GLY A 289 -16.11 -12.79 -12.22
N SER A 290 -15.12 -13.43 -11.57
CA SER A 290 -14.75 -13.13 -10.19
C SER A 290 -14.24 -11.70 -10.05
N ALA A 291 -13.36 -11.28 -10.96
CA ALA A 291 -12.83 -9.93 -10.98
C ALA A 291 -13.94 -8.88 -11.17
N GLY A 292 -14.85 -9.11 -12.12
CA GLY A 292 -16.01 -8.24 -12.38
C GLY A 292 -16.94 -8.15 -11.18
N TRP A 293 -17.18 -9.27 -10.49
CA TRP A 293 -17.99 -9.28 -9.27
C TRP A 293 -17.34 -8.48 -8.13
N VAL A 294 -16.05 -8.72 -7.86
CA VAL A 294 -15.28 -8.00 -6.83
C VAL A 294 -15.22 -6.51 -7.15
N TYR A 295 -15.00 -6.16 -8.41
CA TYR A 295 -14.99 -4.77 -8.87
C TYR A 295 -16.35 -4.10 -8.66
N ALA A 296 -17.44 -4.74 -9.08
CA ALA A 296 -18.80 -4.22 -8.90
C ALA A 296 -19.15 -4.05 -7.41
N ALA A 297 -18.85 -5.04 -6.57
CA ALA A 297 -19.09 -4.98 -5.13
C ALA A 297 -18.29 -3.87 -4.45
N THR A 298 -17.03 -3.67 -4.85
CA THR A 298 -16.14 -2.65 -4.26
C THR A 298 -16.51 -1.24 -4.73
N MET A 299 -16.99 -1.10 -5.96
CA MET A 299 -17.36 0.18 -6.57
C MET A 299 -18.78 0.65 -6.21
N ALA A 300 -19.70 -0.28 -5.91
CA ALA A 300 -21.08 0.03 -5.56
C ALA A 300 -21.26 0.68 -4.17
N GLY A 301 -20.22 0.69 -3.33
CA GLY A 301 -20.29 1.19 -1.94
C GLY A 301 -19.39 2.38 -1.61
N ARG A 302 -18.79 3.08 -2.59
CA ARG A 302 -17.83 4.16 -2.33
C ARG A 302 -18.10 5.43 -3.10
N ASP A 303 -18.70 6.39 -2.41
CA ASP A 303 -18.72 7.80 -2.79
C ASP A 303 -17.34 8.40 -2.47
N GLY A 304 -16.60 8.79 -3.51
CA GLY A 304 -15.52 9.79 -3.49
C GLY A 304 -14.39 9.66 -2.44
N SER A 305 -13.17 9.42 -2.92
CA SER A 305 -11.86 9.61 -2.26
C SER A 305 -11.36 8.51 -1.30
N GLY A 306 -10.79 7.45 -1.88
CA GLY A 306 -9.94 6.48 -1.17
C GLY A 306 -9.37 5.42 -2.11
N PRO A 307 -8.22 4.79 -1.79
CA PRO A 307 -7.67 3.69 -2.58
C PRO A 307 -8.60 2.48 -2.60
N LEU A 308 -8.73 1.83 -3.77
CA LEU A 308 -9.75 0.81 -4.06
C LEU A 308 -9.64 -0.45 -3.19
N PHE A 309 -8.44 -0.78 -2.67
CA PHE A 309 -8.18 -2.03 -1.96
C PHE A 309 -7.69 -1.81 -0.52
N THR A 310 -8.64 -1.69 0.40
CA THR A 310 -8.45 -2.15 1.77
C THR A 310 -8.87 -3.62 1.79
N SER A 311 -7.88 -4.50 1.89
CA SER A 311 -7.97 -5.96 1.88
C SER A 311 -9.26 -6.51 2.49
N ALA A 312 -10.06 -7.20 1.67
CA ALA A 312 -11.26 -7.94 2.07
C ALA A 312 -10.92 -9.39 2.48
N THR A 313 -9.79 -9.58 3.15
CA THR A 313 -9.44 -10.86 3.78
C THR A 313 -9.14 -10.56 5.25
N GLY A 314 -10.06 -10.99 6.11
CA GLY A 314 -9.87 -10.96 7.56
C GLY A 314 -8.62 -11.74 7.98
N PRO A 315 -8.11 -11.48 9.19
CA PRO A 315 -6.88 -12.12 9.68
C PRO A 315 -6.99 -13.65 9.59
N ALA A 316 -5.89 -14.26 9.18
CA ALA A 316 -5.77 -15.71 9.08
C ALA A 316 -6.05 -16.34 10.46
N ALA A 317 -7.22 -16.95 10.59
CA ALA A 317 -7.57 -17.74 11.77
C ALA A 317 -6.67 -18.99 11.81
N GLU A 318 -5.94 -19.15 12.92
CA GLU A 318 -5.16 -20.35 13.21
C GLU A 318 -6.10 -21.56 13.41
N GLY A 319 -5.80 -22.68 12.75
CA GLY A 319 -6.60 -23.91 12.84
C GLY A 319 -7.05 -24.53 11.50
N LYS A 320 -6.66 -23.96 10.35
CA LYS A 320 -7.15 -24.41 9.03
C LYS A 320 -6.73 -25.84 8.64
N SER A 321 -7.68 -26.59 8.08
CA SER A 321 -7.46 -27.94 7.53
C SER A 321 -6.56 -27.91 6.27
N GLY A 322 -6.00 -29.04 5.84
CA GLY A 322 -5.13 -29.11 4.65
C GLY A 322 -5.79 -28.60 3.36
N LEU A 323 -7.09 -28.81 3.22
CA LEU A 323 -7.90 -28.33 2.09
C LEU A 323 -8.09 -26.81 2.13
N GLU A 324 -8.30 -26.22 3.30
CA GLU A 324 -8.40 -24.77 3.47
C GLU A 324 -7.07 -24.07 3.24
N LYS A 325 -5.95 -24.70 3.60
CA LYS A 325 -4.61 -24.21 3.25
C LYS A 325 -4.36 -24.25 1.74
N ALA A 326 -4.80 -25.30 1.06
CA ALA A 326 -4.73 -25.39 -0.39
C ALA A 326 -5.64 -24.36 -1.09
N ALA A 327 -6.84 -24.13 -0.55
CA ALA A 327 -7.75 -23.09 -1.03
C ALA A 327 -7.19 -21.68 -0.78
N ASP A 328 -6.61 -21.41 0.40
CA ASP A 328 -5.91 -20.16 0.69
C ASP A 328 -4.70 -19.95 -0.24
N PHE A 329 -3.97 -21.02 -0.57
CA PHE A 329 -2.84 -20.98 -1.50
C PHE A 329 -3.31 -20.66 -2.93
N LEU A 330 -4.39 -21.28 -3.39
CA LEU A 330 -5.00 -21.03 -4.70
C LEU A 330 -5.67 -19.65 -4.80
N ALA A 331 -6.20 -19.14 -3.69
CA ALA A 331 -6.81 -17.81 -3.61
C ALA A 331 -5.78 -16.68 -3.49
N ARG A 332 -4.52 -17.00 -3.15
CA ARG A 332 -3.40 -16.04 -3.07
C ARG A 332 -2.56 -16.12 -4.34
N ARG A 333 -1.72 -15.11 -4.59
CA ARG A 333 -0.71 -15.11 -5.68
C ARG A 333 0.30 -16.27 -5.62
N ASP A 334 0.27 -17.06 -4.57
CA ASP A 334 1.20 -18.17 -4.34
C ASP A 334 1.04 -19.32 -5.39
N PHE A 335 -0.07 -19.39 -6.14
CA PHE A 335 -0.21 -20.35 -7.25
C PHE A 335 0.84 -20.16 -8.38
N ILE A 336 1.50 -19.00 -8.45
CA ILE A 336 2.50 -18.73 -9.48
C ILE A 336 3.70 -19.70 -9.41
N TYR A 337 4.05 -20.17 -8.21
CA TYR A 337 5.11 -21.17 -8.02
C TYR A 337 4.69 -22.55 -8.55
N LEU A 338 3.39 -22.86 -8.52
CA LEU A 338 2.86 -24.06 -9.18
C LEU A 338 3.02 -23.96 -10.70
N VAL A 339 2.80 -22.79 -11.29
CA VAL A 339 3.01 -22.55 -12.73
C VAL A 339 4.47 -22.82 -13.10
N ILE A 340 5.43 -22.30 -12.34
CA ILE A 340 6.86 -22.55 -12.55
C ILE A 340 7.17 -24.04 -12.47
N GLY A 341 6.71 -24.71 -11.41
CA GLY A 341 6.95 -26.14 -11.23
C GLY A 341 6.40 -26.96 -12.41
N LEU A 342 5.13 -26.77 -12.74
CA LEU A 342 4.48 -27.48 -13.85
C LEU A 342 5.14 -27.17 -15.19
N ALA A 343 5.55 -25.93 -15.44
CA ALA A 343 6.25 -25.56 -16.67
C ALA A 343 7.60 -26.28 -16.82
N VAL A 344 8.41 -26.33 -15.75
CA VAL A 344 9.73 -26.97 -15.76
C VAL A 344 9.63 -28.49 -15.98
N PHE A 345 8.59 -29.13 -15.43
CA PHE A 345 8.34 -30.56 -15.65
C PHE A 345 7.61 -30.87 -16.96
N GLY A 346 7.32 -29.87 -17.80
CA GLY A 346 6.61 -30.05 -19.06
C GLY A 346 5.17 -30.48 -18.90
N ARG A 347 4.54 -30.07 -17.80
CA ARG A 347 3.19 -30.46 -17.34
C ARG A 347 2.25 -29.27 -17.18
N ILE A 348 2.45 -28.22 -17.97
CA ILE A 348 1.70 -26.96 -17.88
C ILE A 348 0.20 -27.14 -18.12
N GLU A 349 -0.21 -28.21 -18.83
CA GLU A 349 -1.61 -28.57 -19.04
C GLU A 349 -2.38 -28.76 -17.73
N TRP A 350 -1.73 -29.23 -16.68
CA TRP A 350 -2.37 -29.39 -15.37
C TRP A 350 -2.76 -28.06 -14.75
N PHE A 351 -1.99 -27.00 -14.98
CA PHE A 351 -2.34 -25.67 -14.51
C PHE A 351 -3.65 -25.19 -15.16
N LEU A 352 -3.82 -25.44 -16.45
CA LEU A 352 -5.05 -25.11 -17.18
C LEU A 352 -6.26 -25.83 -16.61
N TYR A 353 -6.17 -27.15 -16.40
CA TYR A 353 -7.29 -27.94 -15.87
C TYR A 353 -7.61 -27.58 -14.42
N LEU A 354 -6.59 -27.33 -13.59
CA LEU A 354 -6.80 -26.84 -12.23
C LEU A 354 -7.48 -25.45 -12.24
N GLY A 355 -7.08 -24.55 -13.14
CA GLY A 355 -7.72 -23.24 -13.32
C GLY A 355 -9.18 -23.35 -13.79
N ALA A 356 -9.47 -24.28 -14.71
CA ALA A 356 -10.80 -24.53 -15.23
C ALA A 356 -11.79 -25.01 -14.16
N LEU A 357 -11.30 -25.68 -13.11
CA LEU A 357 -12.09 -26.08 -11.96
C LEU A 357 -12.11 -24.99 -10.88
N GLY A 358 -10.94 -24.45 -10.53
CA GLY A 358 -10.75 -23.53 -9.42
C GLY A 358 -11.38 -22.15 -9.64
N ALA A 359 -11.21 -21.55 -10.82
CA ALA A 359 -11.68 -20.19 -11.06
C ALA A 359 -13.23 -20.09 -11.06
N PRO A 360 -13.98 -21.01 -11.72
CA PRO A 360 -15.44 -21.04 -11.59
C PRO A 360 -15.91 -21.39 -10.17
N ALA A 361 -15.22 -22.29 -9.46
CA ALA A 361 -15.56 -22.62 -8.08
C ALA A 361 -15.40 -21.40 -7.15
N TYR A 362 -14.34 -20.62 -7.33
CA TYR A 362 -14.11 -19.38 -6.60
C TYR A 362 -15.21 -18.34 -6.90
N LEU A 363 -15.58 -18.16 -8.16
CA LEU A 363 -16.71 -17.29 -8.55
C LEU A 363 -18.01 -17.74 -7.87
N ALA A 364 -18.32 -19.05 -7.92
CA ALA A 364 -19.50 -19.60 -7.27
C ALA A 364 -19.50 -19.33 -5.77
N ALA A 365 -18.35 -19.54 -5.10
CA ALA A 365 -18.20 -19.22 -3.68
C ALA A 365 -18.46 -17.73 -3.39
N LEU A 366 -17.87 -16.81 -4.16
CA LEU A 366 -18.09 -15.37 -4.02
C LEU A 366 -19.58 -14.98 -4.14
N LEU A 367 -20.28 -15.56 -5.11
CA LEU A 367 -21.71 -15.31 -5.33
C LEU A 367 -22.56 -15.86 -4.18
N LEU A 368 -22.21 -17.03 -3.64
CA LEU A 368 -22.90 -17.64 -2.50
C LEU A 368 -22.70 -16.82 -1.22
N PHE A 369 -21.46 -16.41 -0.92
CA PHE A 369 -21.16 -15.57 0.23
C PHE A 369 -21.89 -14.23 0.18
N SER A 370 -21.91 -13.56 -0.99
CA SER A 370 -22.62 -12.29 -1.12
C SER A 370 -24.14 -12.42 -0.92
N ARG A 371 -24.74 -13.55 -1.35
CA ARG A 371 -26.15 -13.84 -1.07
C ARG A 371 -26.41 -14.05 0.43
N ALA A 372 -25.52 -14.75 1.12
CA ALA A 372 -25.63 -15.00 2.56
C ALA A 372 -25.53 -13.70 3.38
N GLU A 373 -24.62 -12.79 3.02
CA GLU A 373 -24.49 -11.48 3.68
C GLU A 373 -25.75 -10.62 3.50
N LYS A 374 -26.31 -10.55 2.28
CA LYS A 374 -27.56 -9.82 2.02
C LYS A 374 -28.72 -10.38 2.85
N GLY A 375 -28.88 -11.71 2.88
CA GLY A 375 -29.92 -12.36 3.68
C GLY A 375 -29.73 -12.26 5.20
N THR A 376 -28.51 -11.96 5.66
CA THR A 376 -28.22 -11.68 7.09
C THR A 376 -28.56 -10.23 7.42
N CYS A 377 -28.19 -9.28 6.56
CA CYS A 377 -28.50 -7.85 6.72
C CYS A 377 -30.01 -7.58 6.67
N GLU A 378 -30.74 -8.27 5.78
CA GLU A 378 -32.20 -8.20 5.70
C GLU A 378 -32.89 -8.77 6.96
N ARG A 379 -32.39 -9.89 7.50
CA ARG A 379 -32.91 -10.47 8.77
C ARG A 379 -32.63 -9.58 9.99
N VAL A 380 -31.46 -8.96 10.06
CA VAL A 380 -31.14 -8.00 11.14
C VAL A 380 -32.04 -6.77 11.06
N ARG A 381 -32.29 -6.23 9.86
CA ARG A 381 -33.22 -5.11 9.67
C ARG A 381 -34.67 -5.45 10.04
N ALA A 382 -35.11 -6.67 9.70
CA ALA A 382 -36.46 -7.15 10.04
C ALA A 382 -36.64 -7.45 11.54
N GLY A 383 -35.58 -7.80 12.27
CA GLY A 383 -35.61 -8.05 13.71
C GLY A 383 -35.52 -6.80 14.59
N THR A 384 -35.15 -5.65 14.04
CA THR A 384 -35.11 -4.35 14.75
C THR A 384 -36.39 -3.53 14.62
N SER A 385 -37.41 -4.03 13.91
CA SER A 385 -38.70 -3.36 13.69
C SER A 385 -39.86 -3.97 14.49
N SER A 386 -39.58 -4.75 15.54
CA SER A 386 -40.59 -5.38 16.41
C SER A 386 -40.63 -4.75 17.79
#